data_AF-A0A4R6Z6N0-F1
#
_entry.id   AF-A0A4R6Z6N0-F1
#
_cell.length_a   1.000
_cell.length_b   1.000
_cell.length_c   1.000
_cell.angle_alpha   90.00
_cell.angle_beta   90.00
_cell.angle_gamma   90.00
#
_symmetry.space_group_name_H-M   'P 1'
#
loop_
_entity.id
_entity.type
_entity.pdbx_description
1 polymer ?
#
loop_
_entity_poly.entity_id
_entity_poly.type
_entity_poly.pdbx_seq_one_letter_code
_entity_poly.pdbx_strand_id
1 'polypeptide(L)'
;MLLTLSTTHQPATDLGYLLAKHPDRLQRFGLSFGQACVFYSEASAQRCTAVLMLDIDPVGLVHGNGENSAGPLARAPVRPVRRNRRIRPARAL
;
A
#
# COMPACT_ATOMS: atom_id res chain seq x y z
N MET A 1 -1.54 -13.70 6.28
CA MET A 1 -0.89 -13.92 4.96
C MET A 1 0.42 -13.13 4.90
N LEU A 2 1.40 -13.54 4.10
CA LEU A 2 2.74 -12.92 4.02
C LEU A 2 3.18 -12.72 2.55
N LEU A 3 3.75 -11.55 2.23
CA LEU A 3 4.45 -11.26 0.99
C LEU A 3 5.82 -10.69 1.31
N THR A 4 6.85 -11.18 0.63
CA THR A 4 8.24 -10.71 0.78
C THR A 4 8.80 -10.26 -0.56
N LEU A 5 9.47 -9.11 -0.57
CA LEU A 5 10.16 -8.57 -1.74
C LEU A 5 11.62 -8.35 -1.37
N SER A 6 12.52 -9.06 -2.04
CA SER A 6 13.96 -8.96 -1.82
C SER A 6 14.68 -8.46 -3.07
N THR A 7 15.71 -7.64 -2.87
CA THR A 7 16.65 -7.23 -3.92
C THR A 7 18.09 -7.36 -3.43
N THR A 8 18.98 -7.66 -4.38
CA THR A 8 20.44 -7.66 -4.21
C THR A 8 21.13 -6.65 -5.12
N HIS A 9 20.35 -5.84 -5.86
CA HIS A 9 20.88 -4.73 -6.65
C HIS A 9 21.50 -3.70 -5.71
N GLN A 10 22.71 -3.21 -5.99
CA GLN A 10 23.41 -2.30 -5.09
C GLN A 10 23.20 -0.83 -5.48
N PRO A 11 22.86 0.06 -4.52
CA PRO A 11 22.62 -0.23 -3.11
C PRO A 11 21.22 -0.82 -2.88
N ALA A 12 21.13 -1.95 -2.16
CA ALA A 12 19.87 -2.67 -2.01
C ALA A 12 18.84 -1.90 -1.16
N THR A 13 19.31 -0.97 -0.33
CA THR A 13 18.49 -0.04 0.45
C THR A 13 17.60 0.87 -0.42
N ASP A 14 17.86 0.98 -1.72
CA ASP A 14 17.00 1.71 -2.66
C ASP A 14 15.58 1.16 -2.74
N LEU A 15 15.40 -0.10 -2.34
CA LEU A 15 14.06 -0.69 -2.15
C LEU A 15 13.19 0.13 -1.19
N GLY A 16 13.78 0.80 -0.19
CA GLY A 16 13.09 1.73 0.70
C GLY A 16 12.45 2.91 -0.04
N TYR A 17 13.22 3.53 -0.92
CA TYR A 17 12.76 4.67 -1.72
C TYR A 17 11.70 4.24 -2.74
N LEU A 18 11.91 3.11 -3.43
CA LEU A 18 10.95 2.60 -4.42
C LEU A 18 9.57 2.28 -3.81
N LEU A 19 9.53 1.79 -2.57
CA LEU A 19 8.29 1.50 -1.86
C LEU A 19 7.74 2.71 -1.08
N ALA A 20 8.47 3.82 -1.05
CA ALA A 20 8.21 4.97 -0.18
C ALA A 20 8.01 4.52 1.29
N LYS A 21 8.90 3.64 1.77
CA LYS A 21 8.92 3.11 3.14
C LYS A 21 10.33 3.18 3.71
N HIS A 22 10.45 3.73 4.91
CA HIS A 22 11.73 3.80 5.59
C HIS A 22 12.05 2.44 6.24
N PRO A 23 13.26 1.88 6.06
CA PRO A 23 13.64 0.59 6.62
C PRO A 23 13.46 0.47 8.14
N ASP A 24 13.85 1.51 8.87
CA ASP A 24 13.76 1.53 10.35
C ASP A 24 12.36 1.83 10.92
N ARG A 25 11.34 1.88 10.07
CA ARG A 25 9.96 2.16 10.51
C ARG A 25 9.04 1.00 10.21
N LEU A 26 8.49 0.43 11.26
CA LEU A 26 7.32 -0.45 11.16
C LEU A 26 6.09 0.42 10.89
N GLN A 27 5.40 0.14 9.78
CA GLN A 27 4.17 0.85 9.41
C GLN A 27 2.99 -0.10 9.46
N ARG A 28 1.88 0.37 10.04
CA ARG A 28 0.62 -0.38 10.12
C ARG A 28 -0.47 0.36 9.37
N PHE A 29 -1.32 -0.39 8.67
CA PHE A 29 -2.45 0.10 7.89
C PHE A 29 -3.71 -0.64 8.32
N GLY A 30 -4.73 0.09 8.78
CA GLY A 30 -6.04 -0.49 9.03
C GLY A 30 -6.74 -0.84 7.72
N LEU A 31 -7.36 -2.03 7.68
CA LEU A 31 -8.19 -2.51 6.59
C LEU A 31 -9.59 -2.80 7.13
N SER A 32 -10.60 -2.90 6.27
CA SER A 32 -11.97 -3.22 6.70
C SER A 32 -12.10 -4.61 7.35
N PHE A 33 -11.13 -5.49 7.15
CA PHE A 33 -11.12 -6.88 7.61
C PHE A 33 -9.87 -7.22 8.43
N GLY A 34 -9.20 -6.22 9.03
CA GLY A 34 -8.01 -6.43 9.85
C GLY A 34 -6.97 -5.34 9.65
N GLN A 35 -5.69 -5.72 9.62
CA GLN A 35 -4.57 -4.79 9.45
C GLN A 35 -3.48 -5.36 8.56
N ALA A 36 -2.74 -4.48 7.89
CA ALA A 36 -1.51 -4.82 7.19
C ALA A 36 -0.31 -4.14 7.86
N CYS A 37 0.78 -4.87 8.03
CA CYS A 37 2.04 -4.35 8.55
C CYS A 37 3.11 -4.42 7.46
N VAL A 38 3.86 -3.33 7.27
CA VAL A 38 5.04 -3.28 6.41
C VAL A 38 6.27 -3.02 7.26
N PHE A 39 7.28 -3.87 7.11
CA PHE A 39 8.56 -3.73 7.79
C PHE A 39 9.68 -4.38 6.96
N TYR A 40 10.93 -4.10 7.32
CA TYR A 40 12.10 -4.68 6.66
C TYR A 40 12.72 -5.72 7.58
N SER A 41 12.87 -6.95 7.08
CA SER A 41 13.55 -8.02 7.83
C SER A 41 15.07 -7.96 7.68
N GLU A 42 15.54 -7.37 6.58
CA GLU A 42 16.95 -7.13 6.29
C GLU A 42 17.07 -5.83 5.50
N ALA A 43 18.00 -4.95 5.88
CA ALA A 43 18.27 -3.69 5.20
C ALA A 43 19.77 -3.40 5.22
N SER A 44 20.53 -4.08 4.35
CA SER A 44 21.95 -3.83 4.13
C SER A 44 22.19 -3.28 2.72
N ALA A 45 23.41 -2.82 2.44
CA ALA A 45 23.77 -2.34 1.09
C ALA A 45 23.78 -3.50 0.06
N GLN A 46 24.04 -4.73 0.51
CA GLN A 46 24.15 -5.93 -0.31
C GLN A 46 22.80 -6.61 -0.56
N ARG A 47 21.89 -6.54 0.42
CA ARG A 47 20.56 -7.15 0.33
C ARG A 47 19.55 -6.40 1.18
N CYS A 48 18.36 -6.21 0.62
CA CYS A 48 17.25 -5.56 1.30
C CYS A 48 15.97 -6.37 1.07
N THR A 49 15.22 -6.63 2.14
CA THR A 49 13.98 -7.41 2.10
C THR A 49 12.86 -6.67 2.82
N ALA A 50 11.88 -6.23 2.04
CA ALA A 50 10.62 -5.70 2.55
C ALA A 50 9.62 -6.85 2.77
N VAL A 51 8.83 -6.74 3.84
CA VAL A 51 7.82 -7.71 4.24
C VAL A 51 6.49 -6.98 4.38
N LEU A 52 5.46 -7.49 3.72
CA LEU A 52 4.06 -7.12 3.92
C LEU A 52 3.36 -8.30 4.60
N MET A 53 2.93 -8.09 5.84
CA MET A 53 2.17 -9.07 6.60
C MET A 53 0.73 -8.61 6.73
N LEU A 54 -0.20 -9.48 6.35
CA LEU A 54 -1.64 -9.27 6.49
C LEU A 54 -2.17 -10.08 7.67
N ASP A 55 -2.75 -9.37 8.61
CA ASP A 55 -3.40 -9.87 9.81
C ASP A 55 -4.91 -9.67 9.65
N ILE A 56 -5.64 -10.76 9.47
CA ILE A 56 -7.06 -10.76 9.10
C ILE A 56 -7.87 -11.04 10.36
N ASP A 57 -8.91 -10.25 10.60
CA ASP A 57 -9.96 -10.58 11.57
C ASP A 57 -11.05 -11.42 10.87
N PRO A 58 -11.08 -12.75 11.07
CA PRO A 58 -12.04 -13.61 10.41
C PRO A 58 -13.47 -13.35 10.90
N VAL A 59 -13.65 -12.87 12.13
CA VAL A 59 -14.98 -12.59 12.69
C VAL A 59 -15.56 -11.35 12.01
N GLY A 60 -14.80 -10.24 11.98
CA GLY A 60 -15.18 -9.04 11.26
C GLY A 60 -15.40 -9.29 9.77
N LEU A 61 -14.59 -10.15 9.15
CA LEU A 61 -14.72 -10.49 7.73
C LEU A 61 -16.03 -11.22 7.39
N VAL A 62 -16.49 -12.13 8.25
CA VAL A 62 -17.72 -12.91 8.01
C VAL A 62 -18.99 -12.13 8.36
N HIS A 63 -18.92 -11.23 9.35
CA HIS A 63 -20.11 -10.48 9.77
C HIS A 63 -20.53 -9.40 8.78
N GLY A 64 -19.65 -9.03 7.83
CA GLY A 64 -19.90 -7.98 6.84
C GLY A 64 -20.10 -6.63 7.53
N ASN A 65 -19.18 -5.68 7.37
CA ASN A 65 -19.22 -4.40 8.10
C ASN A 65 -20.50 -3.58 7.85
N GLY A 66 -21.56 -3.88 8.60
CA GLY A 66 -22.61 -2.96 8.96
C GLY A 66 -22.10 -2.13 10.13
N GLU A 67 -21.81 -0.87 9.88
CA GLU A 67 -21.98 0.17 10.89
C GLU A 67 -21.10 0.07 12.16
N ASN A 68 -19.79 -0.17 12.08
CA ASN A 68 -18.87 0.42 13.08
C ASN A 68 -17.40 0.28 12.70
N SER A 69 -16.88 1.29 12.02
CA SER A 69 -15.44 1.60 12.06
C SER A 69 -15.30 3.11 11.97
N ALA A 70 -15.67 3.77 13.07
CA ALA A 70 -15.33 5.17 13.31
C ALA A 70 -13.84 5.25 13.71
N GLY A 71 -12.99 5.50 12.72
CA GLY A 71 -11.59 5.93 12.84
C GLY A 71 -11.32 7.00 11.77
N PRO A 72 -10.29 7.86 11.89
CA PRO A 72 -10.33 9.24 11.39
C PRO A 72 -10.15 9.33 9.87
N LEU A 73 -11.19 8.99 9.15
CA LEU A 73 -11.46 9.43 7.79
C LEU A 73 -12.80 10.18 7.81
N ALA A 74 -12.85 11.21 8.65
CA ALA A 74 -13.79 12.29 8.44
C ALA A 74 -13.41 12.99 7.13
N ARG A 75 -14.16 12.65 6.07
CA ARG A 75 -14.39 13.44 4.85
C ARG A 75 -13.13 13.93 4.11
N ALA A 76 -12.54 13.07 3.30
CA ALA A 76 -12.03 13.53 2.01
C ALA A 76 -13.08 13.19 0.95
N PRO A 77 -13.73 14.17 0.29
CA PRO A 77 -14.67 13.86 -0.78
C PRO A 77 -13.91 13.16 -1.90
N VAL A 78 -14.35 11.95 -2.25
CA VAL A 78 -13.85 11.21 -3.42
C VAL A 78 -14.13 12.08 -4.64
N ARG A 79 -13.09 12.76 -5.14
CA ARG A 79 -13.18 13.48 -6.42
C ARG A 79 -13.35 12.44 -7.52
N PRO A 80 -14.40 12.52 -8.35
CA PRO A 80 -14.55 11.60 -9.46
C PRO A 80 -13.37 11.77 -10.41
N VAL A 81 -12.72 10.66 -10.72
CA VAL A 81 -11.70 10.55 -11.78
C VAL A 81 -12.33 11.07 -13.07
N ARG A 82 -11.85 12.22 -13.58
CA ARG A 82 -12.24 12.72 -14.91
C ARG A 82 -11.78 11.69 -15.95
N ARG A 83 -12.73 11.00 -16.57
CA ARG A 83 -12.49 10.22 -17.79
C ARG A 83 -11.87 11.14 -18.86
N ASN A 84 -10.67 10.75 -19.31
CA ASN A 84 -9.91 11.41 -20.36
C ASN A 84 -10.82 11.78 -21.54
N ARG A 85 -10.90 13.09 -21.84
CA ARG A 85 -11.57 13.59 -23.04
C ARG A 85 -10.77 13.13 -24.26
N ARG A 86 -11.51 12.52 -25.19
CA ARG A 86 -11.11 12.14 -26.54
C ARG A 86 -10.17 13.17 -27.16
N ILE A 87 -9.02 12.68 -27.59
CA ILE A 87 -8.15 13.29 -28.60
C ILE A 87 -9.02 13.49 -29.85
N ARG A 88 -9.23 14.74 -30.27
CA ARG A 88 -9.82 15.04 -31.58
C ARG A 88 -8.72 14.93 -32.65
N PRO A 89 -8.99 14.30 -33.81
CA PRO A 89 -8.02 14.28 -34.89
C PRO A 89 -7.93 15.66 -35.55
N ALA A 90 -6.72 16.00 -35.97
CA ALA A 90 -6.42 17.12 -36.85
C ALA A 90 -6.98 16.90 -38.26
N ARG A 91 -7.55 17.94 -38.86
CA ARG A 91 -7.68 18.20 -40.31
C ARG A 91 -8.16 19.67 -40.46
N ALA A 92 -7.34 20.56 -41.02
CA ALA A 92 -7.02 20.75 -42.44
C ALA A 92 -8.20 21.36 -43.23
N LEU A 93 -8.19 22.69 -43.31
CA LEU A 93 -8.35 23.53 -44.52
C LEU A 93 -8.40 25.00 -44.10
#